data_AF-A0A349JPU3-F1
#
_entry.id   AF-A0A349JPU3-F1
#
_cell.length_a   1.000
_cell.length_b   1.000
_cell.length_c   1.000
_cell.angle_alpha   90.00
_cell.angle_beta   90.00
_cell.angle_gamma   90.00
#
_symmetry.space_group_name_H-M   'P 1'
#
loop_
_entity.id
_entity.type
_entity.pdbx_description
1 polymer ?
#
loop_
_entity_poly.entity_id
_entity_poly.type
_entity_poly.pdbx_seq_one_letter_code
_entity_poly.pdbx_strand_id
1 'polypeptide(L)'
;MTDVRENLIMELRYEDNESASISTGILAEKRSSYQTDDLSDVQEPITSAPPEVRQIIERVLEIEKDKLYMKSPRYISDDILKIIKEAIL
;
A
#
# COMPACT_ATOMS: atom_id res chain seq x y z
N MET A 1 -15.84 -37.98 -7.10
CA MET A 1 -16.52 -37.02 -6.20
C MET A 1 -15.54 -36.70 -5.08
N THR A 2 -14.72 -35.66 -5.28
CA THR A 2 -14.89 -34.25 -4.80
C THR A 2 -14.03 -34.12 -3.53
N ASP A 3 -12.85 -33.51 -3.60
CA ASP A 3 -12.59 -32.07 -3.32
C ASP A 3 -12.83 -31.78 -1.82
N VAL A 4 -11.97 -31.18 -1.00
CA VAL A 4 -10.91 -30.15 -1.13
C VAL A 4 -10.11 -30.28 0.21
N ARG A 5 -8.79 -30.01 0.28
CA ARG A 5 -7.91 -30.17 1.49
C ARG A 5 -7.37 -28.86 2.04
N GLU A 6 -7.31 -28.57 3.34
CA GLU A 6 -6.90 -27.29 3.97
C GLU A 6 -5.70 -26.70 3.25
N ASN A 7 -5.89 -25.58 2.54
CA ASN A 7 -4.78 -24.71 2.14
C ASN A 7 -3.99 -24.46 3.48
N LEU A 8 -2.72 -24.07 3.45
CA LEU A 8 -2.09 -23.27 4.50
C LEU A 8 -1.01 -22.48 3.76
N ILE A 9 -1.06 -21.17 3.95
CA ILE A 9 -0.23 -20.16 3.31
C ILE A 9 1.26 -20.42 3.62
N MET A 10 2.11 -20.22 2.59
CA MET A 10 3.56 -20.42 2.55
C MET A 10 4.32 -20.33 3.89
N GLU A 11 4.91 -21.47 4.28
CA GLU A 11 5.84 -21.66 5.40
C GLU A 11 7.13 -20.85 5.28
N LEU A 12 7.63 -20.43 6.44
CA LEU A 12 9.03 -20.07 6.67
C LEU A 12 9.91 -21.28 6.30
N ARG A 13 10.72 -21.14 5.24
CA ARG A 13 11.57 -22.20 4.68
C ARG A 13 12.49 -22.83 5.74
N TYR A 14 12.21 -24.08 6.10
CA TYR A 14 13.18 -25.01 6.70
C TYR A 14 13.61 -26.03 5.64
N GLU A 15 14.88 -26.42 5.70
CA GLU A 15 15.62 -27.20 4.70
C GLU A 15 14.85 -28.41 4.15
N ASP A 16 14.89 -28.51 2.81
CA ASP A 16 14.16 -29.46 1.98
C ASP A 16 14.46 -30.92 2.37
N ASN A 17 13.47 -31.60 2.95
CA ASN A 17 13.37 -33.05 2.84
C ASN A 17 11.95 -33.39 2.33
N GLU A 18 11.94 -33.87 1.09
CA GLU A 18 10.87 -34.59 0.39
C GLU A 18 9.44 -34.05 0.59
N SER A 19 9.15 -32.95 -0.10
CA SER A 19 7.87 -32.23 -0.07
C SER A 19 6.70 -33.07 -0.60
N ALA A 20 5.96 -33.71 0.30
CA ALA A 20 4.67 -34.32 -0.01
C ALA A 20 3.62 -33.23 -0.33
N SER A 21 3.04 -33.31 -1.52
CA SER A 21 2.03 -32.38 -2.04
C SER A 21 0.80 -32.27 -1.13
N ILE A 22 0.59 -31.10 -0.53
CA ILE A 22 -0.62 -30.77 0.25
C ILE A 22 -1.59 -29.99 -0.65
N SER A 23 -2.80 -30.51 -0.87
CA SER A 23 -3.82 -29.84 -1.69
C SER A 23 -4.37 -28.56 -1.02
N THR A 24 -4.77 -27.59 -1.84
CA THR A 24 -4.98 -26.16 -1.57
C THR A 24 -6.47 -25.75 -1.46
N GLY A 25 -7.26 -26.50 -0.73
CA GLY A 25 -8.73 -26.52 -0.70
C GLY A 25 -9.54 -26.28 0.59
N ILE A 26 -9.08 -26.56 1.82
CA ILE A 26 -9.84 -26.35 3.07
C ILE A 26 -9.29 -25.10 3.80
N LEU A 27 -8.40 -24.21 3.25
CA LEU A 27 -8.29 -22.93 4.00
C LEU A 27 -9.64 -22.32 3.77
N ALA A 28 -10.48 -22.46 4.76
CA ALA A 28 -11.36 -21.43 5.19
C ALA A 28 -10.49 -20.25 5.64
N GLU A 29 -9.75 -19.66 4.70
CA GLU A 29 -9.39 -18.27 4.78
C GLU A 29 -10.75 -17.58 4.76
N LYS A 30 -11.20 -17.11 5.93
CA LYS A 30 -12.16 -16.02 5.97
C LYS A 30 -11.52 -14.87 5.20
N ARG A 31 -11.72 -14.84 3.88
CA ARG A 31 -11.40 -13.68 3.06
C ARG A 31 -12.12 -12.52 3.71
N SER A 32 -11.37 -11.50 4.10
CA SER A 32 -11.96 -10.34 4.75
C SER A 32 -13.06 -9.79 3.85
N SER A 33 -14.23 -9.51 4.42
CA SER A 33 -15.38 -8.97 3.68
C SER A 33 -15.20 -7.51 3.30
N TYR A 34 -13.99 -6.96 3.39
CA TYR A 34 -13.72 -5.62 2.88
C TYR A 34 -13.99 -5.64 1.39
N GLN A 35 -15.06 -4.97 0.98
CA GLN A 35 -15.25 -4.64 -0.42
C GLN A 35 -13.99 -3.95 -0.91
N THR A 36 -13.39 -4.49 -1.97
CA THR A 36 -12.45 -3.74 -2.81
C THR A 36 -13.26 -2.76 -3.65
N ASP A 37 -14.11 -1.97 -2.99
CA ASP A 37 -14.80 -0.86 -3.64
C ASP A 37 -13.71 0.04 -4.23
N ASP A 38 -14.04 0.57 -5.40
CA ASP A 38 -13.14 1.20 -6.34
C ASP A 38 -12.07 2.08 -5.66
N LEU A 39 -10.81 1.65 -5.71
CA LEU A 39 -9.68 2.40 -5.14
C LEU A 39 -9.37 3.69 -5.93
N SER A 40 -10.16 3.97 -6.97
CA SER A 40 -10.12 5.25 -7.69
C SER A 40 -10.33 6.43 -6.75
N ASP A 41 -11.27 6.34 -5.81
CA ASP A 41 -11.58 7.41 -4.85
C ASP A 41 -10.40 7.76 -3.94
N VAL A 42 -9.53 6.79 -3.61
CA VAL A 42 -8.36 7.07 -2.76
C VAL A 42 -7.19 7.67 -3.54
N GLN A 43 -7.18 7.55 -4.87
CA GLN A 43 -6.18 8.17 -5.73
C GLN A 43 -6.56 9.58 -6.16
N GLU A 44 -7.83 9.97 -6.02
CA GLU A 44 -8.25 11.36 -6.15
C GLU A 44 -7.76 12.18 -4.93
N PRO A 45 -7.15 13.37 -5.12
CA PRO A 45 -7.06 14.15 -6.36
C PRO A 45 -5.77 13.96 -7.18
N ILE A 46 -4.89 13.01 -6.86
CA ILE A 46 -3.60 12.81 -7.56
C ILE A 46 -3.81 12.51 -9.05
N THR A 47 -4.81 11.68 -9.36
CA THR A 47 -5.12 11.25 -10.73
C THR A 47 -5.84 12.31 -11.57
N SER A 48 -6.65 13.19 -10.96
CA SER A 48 -7.36 14.27 -11.67
C SER A 48 -6.64 15.62 -11.66
N ALA A 49 -5.66 15.82 -10.78
CA ALA A 49 -4.98 17.10 -10.63
C ALA A 49 -4.16 17.49 -11.89
N PRO A 50 -4.06 18.80 -12.20
CA PRO A 50 -3.11 19.30 -13.20
C PRO A 50 -1.68 18.88 -12.89
N PRO A 51 -0.78 18.77 -13.90
CA PRO A 51 0.58 18.26 -13.71
C PRO A 51 1.38 18.97 -12.61
N GLU A 52 1.27 20.29 -12.51
CA GLU A 52 1.98 21.09 -11.50
C GLU A 52 1.45 20.78 -10.10
N VAL A 53 0.13 20.67 -9.95
CA VAL A 53 -0.53 20.36 -8.68
C VAL A 53 -0.25 18.92 -8.26
N ARG A 54 -0.27 17.98 -9.21
CA ARG A 54 0.08 16.58 -8.98
C ARG A 54 1.51 16.45 -8.43
N GLN A 55 2.48 17.15 -9.03
CA GLN A 55 3.87 17.16 -8.54
C GLN A 55 3.99 17.70 -7.12
N ILE A 56 3.21 18.73 -6.78
CA ILE A 56 3.15 19.26 -5.41
C ILE A 56 2.63 18.16 -4.47
N ILE A 57 1.50 17.52 -4.79
CA ILE A 57 0.89 16.49 -3.95
C ILE A 57 1.86 15.32 -3.73
N GLU A 58 2.46 14.79 -4.79
CA GLU A 58 3.40 13.66 -4.70
C GLU A 58 4.60 13.99 -3.80
N ARG A 59 5.21 15.18 -3.96
CA ARG A 59 6.34 15.63 -3.12
C ARG A 59 5.95 15.86 -1.66
N VAL A 60 4.74 16.36 -1.38
CA VAL A 60 4.27 16.52 0.00
C VAL A 60 4.08 15.16 0.66
N LEU A 61 3.50 14.19 -0.04
CA LEU A 61 3.30 12.83 0.47
C LEU A 61 4.63 12.13 0.78
N GLU A 62 5.67 12.34 -0.04
CA GLU A 62 7.02 11.84 0.25
C GLU A 62 7.56 12.40 1.57
N ILE A 63 7.46 13.71 1.77
CA ILE A 63 7.95 14.36 3.01
C ILE A 63 7.15 13.91 4.24
N GLU A 64 5.83 13.79 4.12
CA GLU A 64 5.00 13.31 5.23
C GLU A 64 5.33 11.86 5.60
N LYS A 65 5.51 10.99 4.58
CA LYS A 65 5.93 9.61 4.77
C LYS A 65 7.29 9.54 5.48
N ASP A 66 8.24 10.37 5.07
CA ASP A 66 9.57 10.42 5.69
C ASP A 66 9.53 10.88 7.15
N LYS A 67 8.52 11.66 7.55
CA LYS A 67 8.35 12.16 8.93
C LYS A 67 7.30 11.39 9.73
N LEU A 68 6.76 10.29 9.22
CA LEU A 68 5.70 9.51 9.88
C LEU A 68 6.09 9.01 11.28
N TYR A 69 7.38 8.79 11.52
CA TYR A 69 7.91 8.40 12.84
C TYR A 69 7.92 9.55 13.86
N MET A 70 7.76 10.80 13.42
CA MET A 70 7.75 11.97 14.29
C MET A 70 6.35 12.27 14.78
N LYS A 71 6.15 12.31 16.11
CA LYS A 71 4.87 12.72 16.71
C LYS A 71 4.45 14.16 16.33
N SER A 72 5.43 15.03 16.06
CA SER A 72 5.22 16.39 15.57
C SER A 72 6.30 16.71 14.53
N PRO A 73 5.97 16.63 13.22
CA PRO A 73 6.91 16.93 12.16
C PRO A 73 7.33 18.39 12.23
N ARG A 74 8.63 18.65 12.38
CA ARG A 74 9.18 20.02 12.35
C ARG A 74 9.35 20.49 10.90
N TYR A 75 9.14 21.78 10.69
CA TYR A 75 9.37 22.50 9.43
C TYR A 75 8.56 22.01 8.22
N ILE A 76 7.49 21.22 8.44
CA ILE A 76 6.65 20.71 7.34
C ILE A 76 6.04 21.84 6.51
N SER A 77 5.61 22.93 7.15
CA SER A 77 5.05 24.09 6.46
C SER A 77 6.08 24.78 5.57
N ASP A 78 7.33 24.89 6.02
CA ASP A 78 8.40 25.51 5.25
C ASP A 78 8.79 24.65 4.04
N ASP A 79 8.84 23.33 4.25
CA ASP A 79 9.08 22.34 3.20
C ASP A 79 7.98 22.38 2.12
N ILE A 80 6.70 22.44 2.52
CA ILE A 80 5.56 22.58 1.60
C ILE A 80 5.64 23.89 0.82
N LEU A 81 5.91 25.01 1.50
CA LEU A 81 6.04 26.32 0.84
C LEU A 81 7.16 26.34 -0.19
N LYS A 82 8.28 25.64 0.10
CA LYS A 82 9.38 25.48 -0.84
C LYS A 82 8.96 24.66 -2.05
N ILE A 83 8.27 23.52 -1.86
CA ILE A 83 7.74 22.69 -2.95
C ILE A 83 6.83 23.50 -3.87
N ILE A 84 5.89 24.25 -3.30
CA ILE A 84 4.93 25.05 -4.09
C ILE A 84 5.66 26.10 -4.93
N LYS A 85 6.65 26.78 -4.34
CA LYS A 85 7.47 27.75 -5.07
C LYS A 85 8.20 27.10 -6.22
N GLU A 86 8.86 25.96 -6.02
CA GLU A 86 9.60 25.25 -7.07
C GLU A 86 8.72 24.69 -8.19
N ALA A 87 7.46 24.34 -7.90
CA ALA A 87 6.55 23.77 -8.89
C ALA A 87 5.86 24.82 -9.77
N ILE A 88 5.81 26.08 -9.34
CA ILE A 88 5.06 27.16 -10.00
C ILE A 88 5.98 28.25 -10.58
N LEU A 89 7.16 28.47 -9.99
CA LEU A 89 8.17 29.44 -10.47
C LEU A 89 9.17 28.80 -11.43
#